data_AF-A0A9N8H448-F1
#
_entry.id   AF-A0A9N8H448-F1
#
_cell.length_a   1.000
_cell.length_b   1.000
_cell.length_c   1.000
_cell.angle_alpha   90.00
_cell.angle_beta   90.00
_cell.angle_gamma   90.00
#
_symmetry.space_group_name_H-M   'P 1'
#
loop_
_entity.id
_entity.type
_entity.pdbx_description
1 polymer ?
#
loop_
_entity_poly.entity_id
_entity_poly.type
_entity_poly.pdbx_seq_one_letter_code
_entity_poly.pdbx_strand_id
1 'polypeptide(L)'
;MKVSQGCIAVWALLSAVGGYASSATDSEDPSASTSTSTNDNINPRVPPGCSLVMAPSSIPNSGWGVFSMVDSKVGDPIIAGDLVIQVADLNVTHASDMRRIVYDYAWNAAETGGQYEGINVLSVIPGIGMLANGASEEGILPVLEPSVDEAGVTRHKSPGAGAFTHYFNYTFHFNKPLVAGNEILVNYGPGYFQMRNNQMANEKEEDEEEGAKQPQLLHRSLESLHETGFCLDNLKPGKSTIEHAGRGAFASRGQAKGSVVAPVPVLPITKREAMDVTRKKQVSKKEFAETTTKQLLTNYCYGHPKSSVLLFPYSPMVNLINHSSKRSNVRLQWSSKSQPTLEHLQDINKKPTASTDGLLLELVATEDIQEGEEVLLDYGPEWQAAWEKHVKQWEPYPFEYAPGYVLDEAVPVLGTQEEVQGSKPYPPNLLTSCFYPYVHPETKPSEGEDDEKNDPTRNITSAEWRHMPGIFELRNLRPCTIMQRYEVEKDKDSSSGDSEDPSNFYYTVVIRNRYGLAPQERILPGQMHVVTRVPRRAIRFTDKVYTTDQHLQNAFRKEIGLSDELFRNWMDLDGKSDSEEKDL
;
A
#
# COMPACT_ATOMS: atom_id res chain seq x y z
N MET A 1 -45.77 -45.32 11.01
CA MET A 1 -47.03 -44.54 11.02
C MET A 1 -47.04 -43.70 9.74
N LYS A 2 -48.03 -43.98 8.87
CA LYS A 2 -48.49 -43.35 7.60
C LYS A 2 -47.59 -42.27 6.96
N VAL A 3 -46.97 -42.46 5.78
CA VAL A 3 -47.47 -42.76 4.40
C VAL A 3 -48.11 -41.56 3.69
N SER A 4 -47.44 -41.05 2.65
CA SER A 4 -47.87 -41.03 1.23
C SER A 4 -46.64 -40.63 0.37
N GLN A 5 -46.04 -41.48 -0.49
CA GLN A 5 -46.49 -41.95 -1.83
C GLN A 5 -46.97 -40.79 -2.72
N GLY A 6 -46.58 -40.63 -3.99
CA GLY A 6 -45.86 -41.39 -5.02
C GLY A 6 -45.93 -40.51 -6.30
N CYS A 7 -45.44 -40.77 -7.51
CA CYS A 7 -44.98 -41.94 -8.27
C CYS A 7 -44.36 -41.38 -9.60
N ILE A 8 -43.27 -41.93 -10.16
CA ILE A 8 -43.19 -42.84 -11.36
C ILE A 8 -43.52 -42.10 -12.70
N ALA A 9 -42.81 -42.18 -13.84
CA ALA A 9 -41.87 -43.16 -14.40
C ALA A 9 -40.95 -42.58 -15.51
N VAL A 10 -39.84 -43.31 -15.66
CA VAL A 10 -38.99 -43.58 -16.84
C VAL A 10 -39.76 -43.92 -18.13
N TRP A 11 -39.26 -43.48 -19.30
CA TRP A 11 -39.20 -44.28 -20.54
C TRP A 11 -38.00 -43.86 -21.40
N ALA A 12 -37.43 -44.84 -22.11
CA ALA A 12 -36.12 -44.85 -22.75
C ALA A 12 -36.19 -44.81 -24.29
N LEU A 13 -34.99 -44.65 -24.91
CA LEU A 13 -34.53 -45.19 -26.20
C LEU A 13 -35.19 -44.71 -27.51
N LEU A 14 -34.40 -44.11 -28.42
CA LEU A 14 -33.87 -44.79 -29.63
C LEU A 14 -33.07 -43.85 -30.57
N SER A 15 -32.15 -44.51 -31.27
CA SER A 15 -31.06 -44.12 -32.17
C SER A 15 -31.49 -43.62 -33.57
N ALA A 16 -30.61 -42.85 -34.25
CA ALA A 16 -30.28 -42.93 -35.68
C ALA A 16 -29.26 -41.80 -36.00
N VAL A 17 -27.98 -42.08 -36.30
CA VAL A 17 -27.38 -42.46 -37.60
C VAL A 17 -27.77 -41.51 -38.75
N GLY A 18 -26.78 -40.78 -39.27
CA GLY A 18 -26.86 -39.99 -40.49
C GLY A 18 -25.52 -39.34 -40.83
N GLY A 19 -24.59 -40.13 -41.35
CA GLY A 19 -23.39 -39.61 -41.99
C GLY A 19 -23.68 -39.16 -43.42
N TYR A 20 -23.02 -38.11 -43.87
CA TYR A 20 -22.77 -37.85 -45.28
C TYR A 20 -21.36 -37.29 -45.44
N ALA A 21 -20.55 -38.01 -46.21
CA ALA A 21 -19.26 -37.60 -46.74
C ALA A 21 -19.43 -37.19 -48.20
N SER A 22 -18.72 -36.14 -48.62
CA SER A 22 -18.23 -35.85 -49.98
C SER A 22 -17.52 -34.49 -49.90
N SER A 23 -16.43 -34.14 -50.57
CA SER A 23 -15.40 -34.82 -51.36
C SER A 23 -14.31 -33.77 -51.55
N ALA A 24 -13.05 -34.20 -51.57
CA ALA A 24 -11.90 -33.36 -51.86
C ALA A 24 -11.87 -32.88 -53.33
N THR A 25 -11.32 -31.69 -53.55
CA THR A 25 -10.54 -31.34 -54.75
C THR A 25 -9.41 -30.38 -54.37
N ASP A 26 -8.20 -30.77 -54.75
CA ASP A 26 -6.93 -30.08 -54.58
C ASP A 26 -6.81 -28.76 -55.35
N SER A 27 -6.03 -27.82 -54.80
CA SER A 27 -5.14 -26.94 -55.58
C SER A 27 -4.04 -26.37 -54.67
N GLU A 28 -2.79 -26.51 -55.15
CA GLU A 28 -1.51 -26.25 -54.49
C GLU A 28 -1.13 -24.75 -54.33
N ASP A 29 -0.55 -24.43 -53.15
CA ASP A 29 0.56 -23.49 -52.78
C ASP A 29 0.58 -22.00 -53.22
N PRO A 30 1.36 -21.06 -52.58
CA PRO A 30 2.30 -21.23 -51.46
C PRO A 30 2.31 -20.13 -50.36
N SER A 31 2.93 -20.47 -49.23
CA SER A 31 3.64 -19.58 -48.29
C SER A 31 2.92 -18.33 -47.74
N ALA A 32 2.39 -18.44 -46.53
CA ALA A 32 2.33 -17.33 -45.59
C ALA A 32 2.64 -17.87 -44.20
N SER A 33 3.68 -17.31 -43.58
CA SER A 33 4.03 -17.47 -42.18
C SER A 33 2.80 -17.21 -41.31
N THR A 34 2.23 -18.27 -40.73
CA THR A 34 1.20 -18.16 -39.71
C THR A 34 1.78 -17.47 -38.48
N SER A 35 1.37 -16.21 -38.33
CA SER A 35 1.38 -15.47 -37.08
C SER A 35 0.62 -16.25 -36.01
N THR A 36 1.16 -16.23 -34.81
CA THR A 36 0.61 -16.77 -33.56
C THR A 36 -0.60 -15.97 -33.03
N SER A 37 -1.53 -15.52 -33.88
CA SER A 37 -2.61 -14.58 -33.48
C SER A 37 -3.95 -15.22 -33.09
N THR A 38 -4.06 -16.54 -32.99
CA THR A 38 -5.38 -17.18 -32.81
C THR A 38 -5.87 -17.27 -31.36
N ASN A 39 -5.03 -17.10 -30.35
CA ASN A 39 -5.45 -17.15 -28.93
C ASN A 39 -5.85 -15.78 -28.35
N ASP A 40 -5.31 -14.66 -28.84
CA ASP A 40 -5.60 -13.33 -28.28
C ASP A 40 -7.02 -12.84 -28.59
N ASN A 41 -7.66 -13.38 -29.63
CA ASN A 41 -9.06 -13.06 -29.96
C ASN A 41 -10.08 -13.69 -29.00
N ILE A 42 -9.70 -14.74 -28.26
CA ILE A 42 -10.60 -15.42 -27.32
C ILE A 42 -10.54 -14.75 -25.94
N ASN A 43 -9.34 -14.31 -25.51
CA ASN A 43 -9.10 -13.70 -24.21
C ASN A 43 -8.27 -12.40 -24.35
N PRO A 44 -8.87 -11.28 -24.79
CA PRO A 44 -8.14 -10.03 -24.96
C PRO A 44 -7.59 -9.53 -23.61
N ARG A 45 -6.31 -9.12 -23.58
CA ARG A 45 -5.66 -8.53 -22.39
C ARG A 45 -6.32 -7.22 -21.93
N VAL A 46 -6.96 -6.52 -22.86
CA VAL A 46 -7.77 -5.32 -22.60
C VAL A 46 -9.20 -5.61 -23.04
N PRO A 47 -10.04 -6.18 -22.15
CA PRO A 47 -11.41 -6.52 -22.48
C PRO A 47 -12.28 -5.26 -22.67
N PRO A 48 -13.45 -5.38 -23.33
CA PRO A 48 -14.42 -4.30 -23.40
C PRO A 48 -14.77 -3.76 -22.01
N GLY A 49 -14.87 -2.43 -21.90
CA GLY A 49 -15.16 -1.74 -20.64
C GLY A 49 -13.97 -1.57 -19.70
N CYS A 50 -12.76 -2.02 -20.07
CA CYS A 50 -11.55 -1.73 -19.30
C CYS A 50 -11.31 -0.21 -19.32
N SER A 51 -11.30 0.46 -18.15
CA SER A 51 -11.13 1.92 -18.07
C SER A 51 -9.66 2.33 -17.94
N LEU A 52 -8.79 1.42 -17.50
CA LEU A 52 -7.42 1.72 -17.15
C LEU A 52 -6.48 0.64 -17.69
N VAL A 53 -5.42 1.07 -18.35
CA VAL A 53 -4.48 0.16 -19.02
C VAL A 53 -3.04 0.45 -18.60
N MET A 54 -2.28 -0.61 -18.32
CA MET A 54 -0.82 -0.56 -18.22
C MET A 54 -0.22 -0.85 -19.60
N ALA A 55 0.62 0.05 -20.08
CA ALA A 55 1.36 -0.11 -21.33
C ALA A 55 2.73 0.54 -21.18
N PRO A 56 3.70 0.34 -22.10
CA PRO A 56 4.95 1.10 -22.05
C PRO A 56 4.65 2.61 -21.99
N SER A 57 5.37 3.34 -21.15
CA SER A 57 5.17 4.78 -20.94
C SER A 57 5.42 5.56 -22.24
N SER A 58 4.79 6.72 -22.38
CA SER A 58 5.14 7.70 -23.42
C SER A 58 6.38 8.51 -23.03
N ILE A 59 6.81 8.45 -21.77
CA ILE A 59 8.06 9.03 -21.29
C ILE A 59 9.22 8.06 -21.58
N PRO A 60 10.25 8.47 -22.35
CA PRO A 60 11.38 7.61 -22.67
C PRO A 60 12.05 7.05 -21.41
N ASN A 61 12.42 5.77 -21.45
CA ASN A 61 13.12 5.05 -20.38
C ASN A 61 12.42 5.09 -19.01
N SER A 62 11.11 5.34 -18.97
CA SER A 62 10.32 5.35 -17.72
C SER A 62 9.55 4.04 -17.50
N GLY A 63 9.74 3.07 -18.38
CA GLY A 63 9.18 1.74 -18.22
C GLY A 63 7.69 1.65 -18.47
N TRP A 64 6.95 1.14 -17.50
CA TRP A 64 5.49 1.03 -17.56
C TRP A 64 4.84 2.39 -17.26
N GLY A 65 3.76 2.69 -17.96
CA GLY A 65 2.88 3.83 -17.74
C GLY A 65 1.43 3.38 -17.59
N VAL A 66 0.61 4.27 -17.06
CA VAL A 66 -0.82 4.03 -16.85
C VAL A 66 -1.60 4.95 -17.78
N PHE A 67 -2.53 4.40 -18.55
CA PHE A 67 -3.31 5.15 -19.54
C PHE A 67 -4.80 5.02 -19.24
N SER A 68 -5.53 6.14 -19.39
CA SER A 68 -6.99 6.11 -19.32
C SER A 68 -7.58 5.65 -20.65
N MET A 69 -8.52 4.72 -20.63
CA MET A 69 -9.29 4.30 -21.81
C MET A 69 -10.59 5.11 -21.98
N VAL A 70 -10.89 5.99 -21.03
CA VAL A 70 -12.12 6.80 -20.98
C VAL A 70 -11.82 8.24 -20.61
N ASP A 71 -12.70 9.16 -20.99
CA ASP A 71 -12.63 10.53 -20.53
C ASP A 71 -12.95 10.61 -19.03
N SER A 72 -12.26 11.48 -18.30
CA SER A 72 -12.41 11.66 -16.85
C SER A 72 -12.57 13.13 -16.48
N LYS A 73 -13.29 13.40 -15.39
CA LYS A 73 -13.53 14.75 -14.85
C LYS A 73 -12.75 14.97 -13.57
N VAL A 74 -12.63 16.23 -13.18
CA VAL A 74 -12.07 16.61 -11.88
C VAL A 74 -12.91 15.97 -10.77
N GLY A 75 -12.24 15.34 -9.82
CA GLY A 75 -12.85 14.66 -8.69
C GLY A 75 -13.32 13.24 -8.98
N ASP A 76 -13.18 12.73 -10.21
CA ASP A 76 -13.41 11.30 -10.47
C ASP A 76 -12.26 10.47 -9.87
N PRO A 77 -12.56 9.33 -9.20
CA PRO A 77 -11.53 8.40 -8.77
C PRO A 77 -10.92 7.70 -9.98
N ILE A 78 -9.60 7.49 -9.98
CA ILE A 78 -8.90 6.77 -11.06
C ILE A 78 -9.31 5.29 -11.08
N ILE A 79 -9.29 4.67 -9.91
CA ILE A 79 -9.70 3.29 -9.64
C ILE A 79 -10.08 3.19 -8.16
N ALA A 80 -10.70 2.09 -7.74
CA ALA A 80 -10.93 1.81 -6.31
C ALA A 80 -9.62 1.93 -5.50
N GLY A 81 -9.72 2.44 -4.27
CA GLY A 81 -8.55 2.70 -3.43
C GLY A 81 -7.79 1.45 -3.01
N ASP A 82 -6.47 1.52 -3.03
CA ASP A 82 -5.57 0.40 -2.72
C ASP A 82 -5.17 0.37 -1.24
N LEU A 83 -4.37 -0.63 -0.87
CA LEU A 83 -3.71 -0.75 0.42
C LEU A 83 -2.56 0.26 0.57
N VAL A 84 -2.22 0.59 1.81
CA VAL A 84 -0.94 1.22 2.15
C VAL A 84 -0.19 0.29 3.08
N ILE A 85 1.03 -0.11 2.72
CA ILE A 85 1.86 -0.99 3.54
C ILE A 85 2.93 -0.15 4.21
N GLN A 86 2.90 -0.11 5.54
CA GLN A 86 3.89 0.63 6.33
C GLN A 86 5.12 -0.24 6.55
N VAL A 87 6.29 0.31 6.23
CA VAL A 87 7.59 -0.33 6.46
C VAL A 87 8.29 0.45 7.58
N ALA A 88 8.33 -0.17 8.76
CA ALA A 88 8.80 0.48 9.99
C ALA A 88 10.22 0.02 10.36
N ASP A 89 11.07 0.97 10.71
CA ASP A 89 12.44 0.79 11.19
C ASP A 89 13.27 -0.13 10.28
N LEU A 90 13.37 0.26 9.01
CA LEU A 90 14.19 -0.45 8.02
C LEU A 90 15.58 -0.79 8.57
N ASN A 91 16.01 -2.02 8.32
CA ASN A 91 17.35 -2.45 8.63
C ASN A 91 18.35 -1.68 7.76
N VAL A 92 19.00 -0.67 8.33
CA VAL A 92 19.95 0.20 7.62
C VAL A 92 21.10 -0.57 6.96
N THR A 93 21.48 -1.73 7.50
CA THR A 93 22.53 -2.59 6.92
C THR A 93 22.09 -3.21 5.60
N HIS A 94 20.79 -3.46 5.43
CA HIS A 94 20.21 -4.12 4.26
C HIS A 94 19.27 -3.20 3.46
N ALA A 95 19.21 -1.91 3.77
CA ALA A 95 18.34 -0.96 3.08
C ALA A 95 18.64 -0.89 1.57
N SER A 96 19.89 -1.06 1.17
CA SER A 96 20.28 -1.14 -0.25
C SER A 96 19.76 -2.39 -0.96
N ASP A 97 19.48 -3.47 -0.24
CA ASP A 97 18.89 -4.69 -0.80
C ASP A 97 17.39 -4.50 -1.16
N MET A 98 16.80 -3.38 -0.74
CA MET A 98 15.45 -2.93 -1.09
C MET A 98 15.46 -1.59 -1.85
N ARG A 99 16.58 -1.23 -2.48
CA ARG A 99 16.81 0.12 -3.02
C ARG A 99 15.64 0.66 -3.84
N ARG A 100 15.07 -0.13 -4.76
CA ARG A 100 13.93 0.30 -5.58
C ARG A 100 12.74 0.72 -4.72
N ILE A 101 12.33 -0.14 -3.79
CA ILE A 101 11.19 0.15 -2.90
C ILE A 101 11.47 1.40 -2.06
N VAL A 102 12.68 1.53 -1.50
CA VAL A 102 13.02 2.59 -0.54
C VAL A 102 13.26 3.95 -1.19
N TYR A 103 13.89 4.00 -2.36
CA TYR A 103 14.31 5.26 -2.99
C TYR A 103 13.43 5.67 -4.16
N ASP A 104 12.90 4.71 -4.93
CA ASP A 104 12.19 5.02 -6.17
C ASP A 104 10.67 5.02 -5.96
N TYR A 105 10.16 4.28 -4.96
CA TYR A 105 8.73 4.02 -4.80
C TYR A 105 8.15 4.33 -3.41
N ALA A 106 8.99 4.69 -2.43
CA ALA A 106 8.53 4.96 -1.09
C ALA A 106 7.85 6.33 -0.99
N TRP A 107 6.75 6.36 -0.26
CA TRP A 107 6.02 7.56 0.11
C TRP A 107 6.35 7.96 1.55
N ASN A 108 6.22 9.26 1.83
CA ASN A 108 6.32 9.77 3.18
C ASN A 108 5.15 9.24 4.02
N ALA A 109 5.44 8.51 5.10
CA ALA A 109 4.40 7.93 5.94
C ALA A 109 3.50 8.97 6.63
N ALA A 110 3.95 10.23 6.74
CA ALA A 110 3.13 11.33 7.23
C ALA A 110 1.97 11.70 6.29
N GLU A 111 2.08 11.40 4.99
CA GLU A 111 1.02 11.63 4.00
C GLU A 111 -0.04 10.50 4.03
N THR A 112 0.27 9.37 4.66
CA THR A 112 -0.63 8.19 4.75
C THR A 112 -1.09 7.86 6.17
N GLY A 113 -0.66 8.62 7.17
CA GLY A 113 -1.00 8.36 8.59
C GLY A 113 -0.16 7.25 9.24
N GLY A 114 0.85 6.74 8.54
CA GLY A 114 1.74 5.68 9.00
C GLY A 114 2.84 6.12 9.97
N GLN A 115 3.00 7.43 10.20
CA GLN A 115 4.13 7.98 10.97
C GLN A 115 4.22 7.51 12.43
N TYR A 116 3.19 6.82 12.94
CA TYR A 116 3.13 6.26 14.28
C TYR A 116 3.27 4.73 14.32
N GLU A 117 3.54 4.05 13.21
CA GLU A 117 3.86 2.61 13.23
C GLU A 117 5.31 2.35 13.71
N GLY A 118 6.19 3.36 13.68
CA GLY A 118 7.55 3.20 14.20
C GLY A 118 8.32 4.50 14.38
N ILE A 119 9.63 4.39 14.60
CA ILE A 119 10.50 5.57 14.73
C ILE A 119 10.81 6.14 13.33
N ASN A 120 11.15 5.26 12.38
CA ASN A 120 11.31 5.61 10.98
C ASN A 120 10.33 4.80 10.17
N VAL A 121 9.41 5.46 9.46
CA VAL A 121 8.39 4.76 8.67
C VAL A 121 8.37 5.33 7.27
N LEU A 122 8.29 4.43 6.29
CA LEU A 122 7.94 4.77 4.93
C LEU A 122 6.71 3.98 4.50
N SER A 123 5.97 4.52 3.54
CA SER A 123 4.77 3.88 3.02
C SER A 123 5.02 3.33 1.63
N VAL A 124 4.56 2.12 1.38
CA VAL A 124 4.48 1.52 0.05
C VAL A 124 3.01 1.56 -0.36
N ILE A 125 2.72 2.17 -1.51
CA ILE A 125 1.37 2.34 -2.04
C ILE A 125 1.30 1.63 -3.40
N PRO A 126 0.93 0.34 -3.43
CA PRO A 126 0.76 -0.39 -4.68
C PRO A 126 -0.25 0.26 -5.63
N GLY A 127 -0.35 -0.30 -6.84
CA GLY A 127 -1.22 0.21 -7.88
C GLY A 127 -0.76 1.57 -8.38
N ILE A 128 -1.64 2.56 -8.39
CA ILE A 128 -1.35 3.89 -8.95
C ILE A 128 -0.16 4.57 -8.27
N GLY A 129 0.02 4.36 -6.95
CA GLY A 129 1.11 4.95 -6.19
C GLY A 129 2.51 4.48 -6.60
N MET A 130 2.60 3.37 -7.34
CA MET A 130 3.86 2.82 -7.86
C MET A 130 3.87 2.60 -9.38
N LEU A 131 2.72 2.66 -10.07
CA LEU A 131 2.66 2.48 -11.52
C LEU A 131 2.67 3.78 -12.31
N ALA A 132 2.07 4.84 -11.78
CA ALA A 132 1.96 6.10 -12.51
C ALA A 132 3.28 6.86 -12.43
N ASN A 133 3.84 7.25 -13.58
CA ASN A 133 5.07 8.05 -13.69
C ASN A 133 4.86 9.50 -13.21
N GLY A 134 5.95 10.20 -12.91
CA GLY A 134 5.91 11.60 -12.45
C GLY A 134 6.24 12.64 -13.52
N ALA A 135 5.52 13.78 -13.53
CA ALA A 135 5.85 14.96 -14.35
C ALA A 135 5.37 16.25 -13.68
N SER A 136 6.14 17.35 -13.74
CA SER A 136 5.96 18.57 -12.92
C SER A 136 4.62 19.33 -13.02
N GLU A 137 3.75 19.05 -14.00
CA GLU A 137 2.42 19.65 -14.12
C GLU A 137 1.33 18.56 -14.20
N GLU A 138 0.75 18.16 -13.07
CA GLU A 138 -0.11 16.97 -13.04
C GLU A 138 -1.61 17.21 -13.18
N GLY A 139 -2.28 16.10 -13.53
CA GLY A 139 -3.72 15.88 -13.61
C GLY A 139 -4.31 15.09 -12.43
N ILE A 140 -3.57 14.77 -11.36
CA ILE A 140 -4.01 13.88 -10.28
C ILE A 140 -3.68 14.44 -8.89
N LEU A 141 -4.60 14.26 -7.93
CA LEU A 141 -4.38 14.45 -6.50
C LEU A 141 -4.71 13.15 -5.75
N PRO A 142 -3.85 12.69 -4.81
CA PRO A 142 -4.24 11.63 -3.88
C PRO A 142 -5.36 12.12 -2.93
N VAL A 143 -6.23 11.20 -2.47
CA VAL A 143 -7.00 11.43 -1.24
C VAL A 143 -6.02 11.36 -0.08
N LEU A 144 -6.04 12.41 0.74
CA LEU A 144 -5.04 12.67 1.77
C LEU A 144 -5.11 11.74 3.00
N GLU A 145 -6.11 10.85 3.10
CA GLU A 145 -6.25 9.95 4.26
C GLU A 145 -6.76 8.56 3.85
N PRO A 146 -5.94 7.49 4.02
CA PRO A 146 -6.44 6.12 3.93
C PRO A 146 -7.39 5.82 5.07
N SER A 147 -8.34 4.91 4.83
CA SER A 147 -9.14 4.32 5.89
C SER A 147 -8.29 3.36 6.73
N VAL A 148 -8.58 3.24 8.03
CA VAL A 148 -7.84 2.39 8.96
C VAL A 148 -8.78 1.53 9.80
N ASP A 149 -8.67 0.21 9.69
CA ASP A 149 -9.33 -0.77 10.57
C ASP A 149 -8.68 -2.17 10.47
N GLU A 150 -9.06 -3.09 11.35
CA GLU A 150 -8.56 -4.48 11.38
C GLU A 150 -9.39 -5.46 10.54
N ALA A 151 -10.32 -5.00 9.70
CA ALA A 151 -11.26 -5.82 8.91
C ALA A 151 -12.09 -6.83 9.73
N GLY A 152 -12.24 -6.60 11.04
CA GLY A 152 -12.86 -7.55 11.99
C GLY A 152 -11.92 -8.67 12.48
N VAL A 153 -10.63 -8.61 12.17
CA VAL A 153 -9.59 -9.58 12.55
C VAL A 153 -8.78 -9.01 13.71
N THR A 154 -9.41 -8.92 14.88
CA THR A 154 -8.79 -8.30 16.06
C THR A 154 -7.86 -9.26 16.81
N ARG A 155 -6.80 -8.73 17.45
CA ARG A 155 -5.85 -9.47 18.31
C ARG A 155 -6.45 -10.35 19.42
N HIS A 156 -7.71 -10.12 19.82
CA HIS A 156 -8.37 -10.91 20.86
C HIS A 156 -9.14 -12.12 20.33
N LYS A 157 -9.40 -12.17 19.02
CA LYS A 157 -10.34 -13.12 18.43
C LYS A 157 -9.78 -13.91 17.25
N SER A 158 -8.67 -13.46 16.66
CA SER A 158 -8.26 -13.94 15.35
C SER A 158 -6.76 -14.16 15.25
N PRO A 159 -6.31 -15.36 14.81
CA PRO A 159 -4.90 -15.60 14.47
C PRO A 159 -4.40 -14.76 13.30
N GLY A 160 -5.28 -14.17 12.48
CA GLY A 160 -4.90 -13.26 11.40
C GLY A 160 -4.54 -11.85 11.87
N ALA A 161 -4.70 -11.53 13.15
CA ALA A 161 -4.45 -10.18 13.66
C ALA A 161 -3.00 -9.75 13.37
N GLY A 162 -2.86 -8.59 12.73
CA GLY A 162 -1.56 -8.05 12.33
C GLY A 162 -0.89 -8.77 11.15
N ALA A 163 -1.55 -9.73 10.49
CA ALA A 163 -1.02 -10.43 9.31
C ALA A 163 -1.20 -9.65 8.01
N PHE A 164 -1.94 -8.54 8.02
CA PHE A 164 -2.15 -7.64 6.89
C PHE A 164 -2.20 -6.19 7.38
N THR A 165 -2.05 -5.23 6.47
CA THR A 165 -2.07 -3.80 6.80
C THR A 165 -3.45 -3.34 7.22
N HIS A 166 -3.50 -2.44 8.21
CA HIS A 166 -4.75 -1.81 8.62
C HIS A 166 -5.14 -0.66 7.69
N TYR A 167 -4.22 -0.15 6.85
CA TYR A 167 -4.42 1.01 6.00
C TYR A 167 -4.91 0.59 4.60
N PHE A 168 -6.07 1.09 4.20
CA PHE A 168 -6.72 0.71 2.95
C PHE A 168 -7.51 1.87 2.34
N ASN A 169 -8.06 1.65 1.14
CA ASN A 169 -8.89 2.62 0.42
C ASN A 169 -8.14 3.92 0.09
N TYR A 170 -6.82 3.86 -0.11
CA TYR A 170 -6.05 5.01 -0.56
C TYR A 170 -6.32 5.25 -2.05
N THR A 171 -7.13 6.27 -2.33
CA THR A 171 -7.70 6.51 -3.67
C THR A 171 -7.05 7.74 -4.32
N PHE A 172 -6.71 7.64 -5.60
CA PHE A 172 -6.24 8.79 -6.38
C PHE A 172 -7.41 9.36 -7.19
N HIS A 173 -7.48 10.69 -7.30
CA HIS A 173 -8.53 11.38 -8.05
C HIS A 173 -7.92 12.32 -9.08
N PHE A 174 -8.64 12.52 -10.18
CA PHE A 174 -8.23 13.50 -11.17
C PHE A 174 -8.41 14.92 -10.63
N ASN A 175 -7.39 15.76 -10.78
CA ASN A 175 -7.44 17.19 -10.45
C ASN A 175 -7.66 18.08 -11.68
N LYS A 176 -7.58 17.50 -12.87
CA LYS A 176 -7.88 18.09 -14.18
C LYS A 176 -8.63 17.04 -15.01
N PRO A 177 -9.49 17.46 -15.95
CA PRO A 177 -10.08 16.52 -16.90
C PRO A 177 -8.99 15.82 -17.71
N LEU A 178 -9.20 14.54 -18.01
CA LEU A 178 -8.28 13.73 -18.81
C LEU A 178 -9.05 13.13 -19.99
N VAL A 179 -8.45 13.15 -21.17
CA VAL A 179 -9.01 12.55 -22.39
C VAL A 179 -8.54 11.10 -22.49
N ALA A 180 -9.40 10.22 -22.99
CA ALA A 180 -9.06 8.84 -23.30
C ALA A 180 -7.79 8.75 -24.17
N GLY A 181 -6.91 7.80 -23.88
CA GLY A 181 -5.61 7.62 -24.51
C GLY A 181 -4.46 8.37 -23.84
N ASN A 182 -4.73 9.30 -22.91
CA ASN A 182 -3.67 10.01 -22.20
C ASN A 182 -3.04 9.17 -21.08
N GLU A 183 -1.73 9.35 -20.89
CA GLU A 183 -0.99 8.82 -19.75
C GLU A 183 -1.32 9.61 -18.47
N ILE A 184 -1.47 8.86 -17.39
CA ILE A 184 -1.80 9.29 -16.04
C ILE A 184 -0.48 9.55 -15.29
N LEU A 185 -0.27 10.80 -14.85
CA LEU A 185 0.99 11.26 -14.25
C LEU A 185 0.79 11.85 -12.85
N VAL A 186 1.74 11.63 -11.93
CA VAL A 186 1.62 11.95 -10.49
C VAL A 186 2.68 12.94 -9.95
N ASN A 187 2.16 13.82 -9.07
CA ASN A 187 2.77 14.66 -8.01
C ASN A 187 4.08 14.27 -7.31
N TYR A 188 5.21 13.96 -7.94
CA TYR A 188 6.37 13.47 -7.16
C TYR A 188 7.07 14.55 -6.30
N GLY A 189 6.68 15.81 -6.46
CA GLY A 189 7.14 16.96 -5.70
C GLY A 189 8.37 17.64 -6.30
N PRO A 190 8.58 18.94 -5.99
CA PRO A 190 9.69 19.71 -6.55
C PRO A 190 11.07 19.14 -6.18
N GLY A 191 11.21 18.53 -5.00
CA GLY A 191 12.46 17.92 -4.56
C GLY A 191 12.90 16.73 -5.43
N TYR A 192 11.96 15.89 -5.88
CA TYR A 192 12.24 14.74 -6.74
C TYR A 192 12.84 15.17 -8.08
N PHE A 193 12.19 16.12 -8.77
CA PHE A 193 12.66 16.61 -10.07
C PHE A 193 14.01 17.34 -9.96
N GLN A 194 14.25 18.07 -8.88
CA GLN A 194 15.55 18.72 -8.63
C GLN A 194 16.67 17.69 -8.42
N MET A 195 16.44 16.67 -7.58
CA MET A 195 17.44 15.61 -7.34
C MET A 195 17.80 14.85 -8.62
N ARG A 196 16.80 14.50 -9.43
CA ARG A 196 17.02 13.77 -10.68
C ARG A 196 17.70 14.64 -11.74
N ASN A 197 17.35 15.92 -11.83
CA ASN A 197 18.06 16.86 -12.71
C ASN A 197 19.53 17.00 -12.32
N ASN A 198 19.84 17.03 -11.03
CA ASN A 198 21.22 17.08 -10.53
C ASN A 198 21.98 15.76 -10.81
N GLN A 199 21.33 14.60 -10.66
CA GLN A 199 21.91 13.30 -11.03
C GLN A 199 22.18 13.22 -12.54
N MET A 200 21.23 13.63 -13.37
CA MET A 200 21.40 13.67 -14.83
C MET A 200 22.42 14.73 -15.27
N ALA A 201 22.58 15.84 -14.55
CA ALA A 201 23.62 16.84 -14.84
C ALA A 201 25.02 16.30 -14.55
N ASN A 202 25.17 15.46 -13.51
CA ASN A 202 26.44 14.80 -13.18
C ASN A 202 26.79 13.63 -14.11
N GLU A 203 25.81 13.07 -14.82
CA GLU A 203 26.03 12.01 -15.83
C GLU A 203 26.25 12.57 -17.26
N LYS A 204 26.09 13.89 -17.45
CA LYS A 204 26.16 14.58 -18.75
C LYS A 204 27.54 15.14 -19.13
N GLU A 205 28.62 14.76 -18.43
CA GLU A 205 29.98 15.15 -18.86
C GLU A 205 30.57 14.29 -20.00
N GLU A 206 29.88 13.26 -20.50
CA GLU A 206 30.46 12.38 -21.54
C GLU A 206 29.72 12.21 -22.87
N ASP A 207 28.52 12.75 -23.10
CA ASP A 207 27.91 12.68 -24.45
C ASP A 207 27.01 13.90 -24.74
N GLU A 208 27.58 14.91 -25.41
CA GLU A 208 26.85 15.99 -26.06
C GLU A 208 26.40 15.54 -27.46
N GLU A 209 25.10 15.33 -27.65
CA GLU A 209 24.47 15.63 -28.93
C GLU A 209 23.09 16.27 -28.72
N GLU A 210 22.97 17.50 -29.21
CA GLU A 210 21.79 18.34 -29.16
C GLU A 210 20.68 17.83 -30.08
N GLY A 211 19.51 17.55 -29.50
CA GLY A 211 18.27 17.33 -30.25
C GLY A 211 17.12 18.08 -29.58
N ALA A 212 16.53 19.04 -30.30
CA ALA A 212 15.37 19.80 -29.86
C ALA A 212 14.21 18.88 -29.45
N LYS A 213 13.82 18.91 -28.16
CA LYS A 213 12.71 18.12 -27.63
C LYS A 213 11.39 18.61 -28.24
N GLN A 214 10.82 17.83 -29.16
CA GLN A 214 9.40 17.97 -29.51
C GLN A 214 8.54 17.81 -28.25
N PRO A 215 7.36 18.47 -28.16
CA PRO A 215 6.39 18.20 -27.10
C PRO A 215 6.06 16.72 -27.15
N GLN A 216 6.48 15.97 -26.11
CA GLN A 216 6.21 14.54 -26.04
C GLN A 216 4.68 14.36 -25.95
N LEU A 217 4.11 13.69 -26.94
CA LEU A 217 2.70 13.33 -26.92
C LEU A 217 2.50 12.29 -25.79
N LEU A 218 1.97 12.76 -24.66
CA LEU A 218 1.52 11.93 -23.53
C LEU A 218 0.22 11.17 -23.87
N HIS A 219 0.00 10.87 -25.14
CA HIS A 219 -1.24 10.31 -25.68
C HIS A 219 -0.93 9.14 -26.61
N ARG A 220 -1.70 8.06 -26.48
CA ARG A 220 -1.68 6.89 -27.37
C ARG A 220 -3.09 6.64 -27.91
N SER A 221 -3.16 6.11 -29.14
CA SER A 221 -4.47 5.72 -29.68
C SER A 221 -5.05 4.56 -28.87
N LEU A 222 -6.38 4.54 -28.73
CA LEU A 222 -7.08 3.48 -28.01
C LEU A 222 -6.86 2.11 -28.64
N GLU A 223 -6.77 2.05 -29.97
CA GLU A 223 -6.44 0.83 -30.72
C GLU A 223 -5.08 0.26 -30.31
N SER A 224 -4.04 1.11 -30.24
CA SER A 224 -2.71 0.70 -29.80
C SER A 224 -2.69 0.21 -28.35
N LEU A 225 -3.48 0.85 -27.47
CA LEU A 225 -3.62 0.44 -26.08
C LEU A 225 -4.34 -0.91 -25.95
N HIS A 226 -5.37 -1.17 -26.77
CA HIS A 226 -6.04 -2.48 -26.82
C HIS A 226 -5.11 -3.60 -27.27
N GLU A 227 -4.23 -3.34 -28.25
CA GLU A 227 -3.31 -4.34 -28.79
C GLU A 227 -2.16 -4.67 -27.84
N THR A 228 -1.61 -3.66 -27.16
CA THR A 228 -0.31 -3.80 -26.46
C THR A 228 -0.41 -3.77 -24.95
N GLY A 229 -1.53 -3.29 -24.41
CA GLY A 229 -1.73 -3.02 -23.00
C GLY A 229 -2.22 -4.21 -22.18
N PHE A 230 -2.30 -3.99 -20.87
CA PHE A 230 -2.87 -4.89 -19.88
C PHE A 230 -3.93 -4.14 -19.08
N CYS A 231 -5.10 -4.74 -18.92
CA CYS A 231 -6.16 -4.13 -18.12
C CYS A 231 -5.79 -4.08 -16.64
N LEU A 232 -6.05 -2.93 -15.99
CA LEU A 232 -5.71 -2.67 -14.58
C LEU A 232 -6.93 -2.66 -13.65
N ASP A 233 -8.14 -2.63 -14.18
CA ASP A 233 -9.39 -2.48 -13.42
C ASP A 233 -10.27 -3.74 -13.44
N ASN A 234 -9.66 -4.92 -13.62
CA ASN A 234 -10.30 -6.24 -13.53
C ASN A 234 -10.57 -6.68 -12.08
N LEU A 235 -9.94 -6.02 -11.09
CA LEU A 235 -10.05 -6.32 -9.67
C LEU A 235 -10.63 -5.13 -8.90
N LYS A 236 -11.36 -5.42 -7.82
CA LYS A 236 -11.85 -4.45 -6.85
C LYS A 236 -11.66 -4.96 -5.43
N PRO A 237 -11.46 -4.08 -4.43
CA PRO A 237 -11.28 -4.50 -3.05
C PRO A 237 -12.62 -4.90 -2.41
N GLY A 238 -12.57 -5.79 -1.42
CA GLY A 238 -13.73 -6.16 -0.62
C GLY A 238 -13.34 -6.84 0.69
N LYS A 239 -14.32 -7.14 1.55
CA LYS A 239 -14.09 -8.00 2.73
C LYS A 239 -13.98 -9.46 2.27
N SER A 240 -12.91 -10.15 2.65
CA SER A 240 -12.67 -11.53 2.22
C SER A 240 -13.76 -12.47 2.74
N THR A 241 -14.07 -13.50 1.95
CA THR A 241 -14.93 -14.62 2.38
C THR A 241 -14.18 -15.62 3.25
N ILE A 242 -12.85 -15.52 3.32
CA ILE A 242 -11.98 -16.39 4.10
C ILE A 242 -11.88 -15.87 5.54
N GLU A 243 -12.13 -16.75 6.50
CA GLU A 243 -11.99 -16.42 7.92
C GLU A 243 -10.55 -16.02 8.23
N HIS A 244 -10.39 -14.98 9.07
CA HIS A 244 -9.09 -14.43 9.47
C HIS A 244 -8.24 -13.77 8.36
N ALA A 245 -8.73 -13.70 7.11
CA ALA A 245 -7.99 -13.11 5.98
C ALA A 245 -8.21 -11.59 5.79
N GLY A 246 -9.17 -11.00 6.52
CA GLY A 246 -9.43 -9.57 6.45
C GLY A 246 -10.06 -9.14 5.12
N ARG A 247 -9.28 -8.47 4.26
CA ARG A 247 -9.72 -7.95 2.95
C ARG A 247 -9.26 -8.86 1.82
N GLY A 248 -10.03 -8.88 0.74
CA GLY A 248 -9.80 -9.70 -0.45
C GLY A 248 -9.90 -8.90 -1.74
N ALA A 249 -9.36 -9.45 -2.83
CA ALA A 249 -9.58 -8.96 -4.19
C ALA A 249 -10.73 -9.72 -4.86
N PHE A 250 -11.61 -8.99 -5.53
CA PHE A 250 -12.79 -9.53 -6.20
C PHE A 250 -12.80 -9.13 -7.67
N ALA A 251 -13.32 -10.00 -8.53
CA ALA A 251 -13.46 -9.69 -9.94
C ALA A 251 -14.44 -8.51 -10.14
N SER A 252 -14.01 -7.47 -10.85
CA SER A 252 -14.86 -6.32 -11.21
C SER A 252 -15.78 -6.64 -12.40
N ARG A 253 -15.46 -7.69 -13.15
CA ARG A 253 -16.18 -8.21 -14.32
C ARG A 253 -15.84 -9.69 -14.52
N GLY A 254 -16.64 -10.40 -15.30
CA GLY A 254 -16.36 -11.80 -15.62
C GLY A 254 -15.03 -11.98 -16.36
N GLN A 255 -14.27 -13.02 -16.01
CA GLN A 255 -13.00 -13.40 -16.64
C GLN A 255 -13.10 -14.83 -17.14
N ALA A 256 -12.79 -15.05 -18.42
CA ALA A 256 -12.76 -16.39 -18.98
C ALA A 256 -11.50 -17.15 -18.56
N LYS A 257 -11.60 -18.47 -18.45
CA LYS A 257 -10.46 -19.35 -18.21
C LYS A 257 -9.32 -19.04 -19.17
N GLY A 258 -8.12 -18.88 -18.61
CA GLY A 258 -6.90 -18.57 -19.35
C GLY A 258 -6.72 -17.09 -19.68
N SER A 259 -7.65 -16.20 -19.31
CA SER A 259 -7.43 -14.75 -19.46
C SER A 259 -6.43 -14.23 -18.42
N VAL A 260 -5.77 -13.13 -18.75
CA VAL A 260 -4.96 -12.37 -17.80
C VAL A 260 -5.90 -11.55 -16.93
N VAL A 261 -6.00 -11.92 -15.65
CA VAL A 261 -6.79 -11.21 -14.64
C VAL A 261 -6.11 -9.89 -14.28
N ALA A 262 -4.79 -9.89 -14.06
CA ALA A 262 -4.03 -8.68 -13.79
C ALA A 262 -2.57 -8.82 -14.28
N PRO A 263 -1.96 -7.75 -14.83
CA PRO A 263 -0.51 -7.68 -14.90
C PRO A 263 0.07 -7.57 -13.49
N VAL A 264 1.24 -8.15 -13.25
CA VAL A 264 1.88 -8.18 -11.93
C VAL A 264 3.35 -7.77 -12.10
N PRO A 265 3.65 -6.49 -12.32
CA PRO A 265 5.02 -6.04 -12.31
C PRO A 265 5.59 -6.18 -10.89
N VAL A 266 6.86 -6.54 -10.79
CA VAL A 266 7.51 -6.88 -9.52
C VAL A 266 8.83 -6.15 -9.31
N LEU A 267 9.10 -5.79 -8.06
CA LEU A 267 10.38 -5.25 -7.61
C LEU A 267 11.14 -6.29 -6.79
N PRO A 268 12.42 -6.55 -7.09
CA PRO A 268 13.20 -7.51 -6.33
C PRO A 268 13.76 -6.90 -5.05
N ILE A 269 13.62 -7.66 -3.97
CA ILE A 269 14.39 -7.53 -2.74
C ILE A 269 15.49 -8.57 -2.79
N THR A 270 16.75 -8.13 -2.83
CA THR A 270 17.88 -8.99 -3.16
C THR A 270 18.42 -9.81 -1.99
N LYS A 271 17.93 -9.55 -0.78
CA LYS A 271 18.23 -10.31 0.45
C LYS A 271 17.04 -10.37 1.39
N ARG A 272 16.77 -11.55 1.95
CA ARG A 272 15.66 -11.80 2.89
C ARG A 272 15.84 -11.08 4.22
N GLU A 273 17.07 -10.84 4.64
CA GLU A 273 17.43 -10.11 5.86
C GLU A 273 17.04 -8.63 5.79
N ALA A 274 16.79 -8.10 4.59
CA ALA A 274 16.24 -6.75 4.43
C ALA A 274 14.83 -6.60 5.04
N MET A 275 14.12 -7.72 5.22
CA MET A 275 12.83 -7.75 5.91
C MET A 275 12.95 -7.85 7.43
N ASP A 276 14.15 -7.90 8.01
CA ASP A 276 14.31 -7.93 9.46
C ASP A 276 14.05 -6.56 10.09
N VAL A 277 13.38 -6.58 11.24
CA VAL A 277 13.14 -5.44 12.11
C VAL A 277 13.76 -5.77 13.45
N THR A 278 14.91 -5.16 13.72
CA THR A 278 15.68 -5.42 14.93
C THR A 278 15.53 -4.25 15.90
N ARG A 279 14.96 -4.54 17.09
CA ARG A 279 14.71 -3.54 18.13
C ARG A 279 15.53 -3.85 19.36
N LYS A 280 16.20 -2.83 19.89
CA LYS A 280 16.96 -2.90 21.15
C LYS A 280 16.13 -2.29 22.27
N LYS A 281 15.67 -3.14 23.19
CA LYS A 281 14.97 -2.70 24.40
C LYS A 281 15.96 -2.70 25.57
N GLN A 282 16.09 -1.56 26.24
CA GLN A 282 16.89 -1.49 27.46
C GLN A 282 16.21 -2.31 28.57
N VAL A 283 16.87 -3.36 29.04
CA VAL A 283 16.37 -4.22 30.14
C VAL A 283 17.01 -3.81 31.46
N SER A 284 18.23 -3.27 31.43
CA SER A 284 18.89 -2.71 32.60
C SER A 284 19.80 -1.52 32.22
N LYS A 285 20.39 -0.84 33.20
CA LYS A 285 21.32 0.28 32.95
C LYS A 285 22.51 -0.07 32.04
N LYS A 286 22.83 -1.37 31.86
CA LYS A 286 23.95 -1.86 31.05
C LYS A 286 23.58 -2.91 30.01
N GLU A 287 22.31 -3.31 29.93
CA GLU A 287 21.90 -4.45 29.11
C GLU A 287 20.72 -4.08 28.22
N PHE A 288 20.83 -4.45 26.96
CA PHE A 288 19.78 -4.32 25.96
C PHE A 288 19.42 -5.73 25.50
N ALA A 289 18.13 -6.07 25.58
CA ALA A 289 17.61 -7.23 24.87
C ALA A 289 17.31 -6.81 23.43
N GLU A 290 17.77 -7.62 22.50
CA GLU A 290 17.52 -7.45 21.08
C GLU A 290 16.39 -8.40 20.68
N THR A 291 15.36 -7.88 20.04
CA THR A 291 14.27 -8.67 19.47
C THR A 291 14.24 -8.42 17.98
N THR A 292 14.32 -9.48 17.18
CA THR A 292 14.19 -9.41 15.73
C THR A 292 12.85 -10.00 15.30
N THR A 293 12.09 -9.22 14.54
CA THR A 293 10.83 -9.63 13.90
C THR A 293 10.94 -9.42 12.39
N LYS A 294 9.92 -9.81 11.62
CA LYS A 294 9.86 -9.52 10.17
C LYS A 294 8.91 -8.36 9.86
N GLN A 295 9.26 -7.57 8.84
CA GLN A 295 8.41 -6.53 8.25
C GLN A 295 7.08 -7.14 7.80
N LEU A 296 5.98 -6.40 7.99
CA LEU A 296 4.69 -6.78 7.43
C LEU A 296 4.74 -6.98 5.91
N LEU A 297 5.59 -6.19 5.22
CA LEU A 297 5.83 -6.29 3.78
C LEU A 297 6.14 -7.74 3.32
N THR A 298 6.74 -8.56 4.18
CA THR A 298 7.02 -9.98 3.90
C THR A 298 5.78 -10.75 3.42
N ASN A 299 4.61 -10.47 4.00
CA ASN A 299 3.36 -11.17 3.67
C ASN A 299 2.83 -10.83 2.27
N TYR A 300 3.36 -9.79 1.67
CA TYR A 300 2.99 -9.31 0.34
C TYR A 300 4.03 -9.67 -0.72
N CYS A 301 5.14 -10.30 -0.33
CA CYS A 301 6.20 -10.69 -1.25
C CYS A 301 6.03 -12.13 -1.72
N TYR A 302 6.34 -12.36 -2.99
CA TYR A 302 6.57 -13.68 -3.54
C TYR A 302 7.99 -14.15 -3.24
N GLY A 303 8.18 -15.43 -2.95
CA GLY A 303 9.50 -16.00 -2.69
C GLY A 303 9.53 -17.52 -2.84
N HIS A 304 10.73 -18.07 -2.75
CA HIS A 304 10.94 -19.51 -2.76
C HIS A 304 12.00 -19.90 -1.73
N PRO A 305 11.81 -20.98 -0.93
CA PRO A 305 12.74 -21.35 0.15
C PRO A 305 14.19 -21.51 -0.31
N LYS A 306 14.40 -21.88 -1.58
CA LYS A 306 15.72 -22.07 -2.18
C LYS A 306 16.29 -20.82 -2.88
N SER A 307 15.67 -19.66 -2.70
CA SER A 307 16.13 -18.39 -3.27
C SER A 307 16.30 -17.30 -2.23
N SER A 308 17.37 -16.52 -2.35
CA SER A 308 17.65 -15.32 -1.56
C SER A 308 16.78 -14.12 -1.96
N VAL A 309 16.18 -14.16 -3.15
CA VAL A 309 15.40 -13.05 -3.72
C VAL A 309 13.93 -13.17 -3.34
N LEU A 310 13.33 -12.06 -2.92
CA LEU A 310 11.88 -11.89 -2.84
C LEU A 310 11.43 -10.93 -3.94
N LEU A 311 10.19 -11.08 -4.41
CA LEU A 311 9.59 -10.22 -5.43
C LEU A 311 8.36 -9.54 -4.84
N PHE A 312 8.35 -8.22 -4.79
CA PHE A 312 7.22 -7.43 -4.34
C PHE A 312 6.35 -7.00 -5.54
N PRO A 313 5.11 -7.50 -5.67
CA PRO A 313 4.16 -7.04 -6.69
C PRO A 313 3.58 -5.68 -6.32
N TYR A 314 3.33 -4.86 -7.34
CA TYR A 314 2.81 -3.50 -7.13
C TYR A 314 1.69 -3.09 -8.10
N SER A 315 0.99 -4.06 -8.69
CA SER A 315 -0.21 -3.79 -9.50
C SER A 315 -1.43 -3.47 -8.62
N PRO A 316 -2.45 -2.74 -9.12
CA PRO A 316 -3.63 -2.39 -8.33
C PRO A 316 -4.33 -3.64 -7.84
N MET A 317 -4.71 -3.66 -6.56
CA MET A 317 -5.45 -4.73 -5.89
C MET A 317 -4.77 -6.11 -5.83
N VAL A 318 -3.60 -6.32 -6.44
CA VAL A 318 -2.94 -7.64 -6.44
C VAL A 318 -2.51 -8.05 -5.03
N ASN A 319 -2.08 -7.08 -4.21
CA ASN A 319 -1.71 -7.31 -2.82
C ASN A 319 -2.91 -7.64 -1.91
N LEU A 320 -4.16 -7.62 -2.41
CA LEU A 320 -5.37 -8.03 -1.70
C LEU A 320 -5.81 -9.47 -2.00
N ILE A 321 -5.21 -10.13 -2.99
CA ILE A 321 -5.55 -11.52 -3.32
C ILE A 321 -5.19 -12.39 -2.11
N ASN A 322 -6.05 -13.33 -1.75
CA ASN A 322 -5.84 -14.21 -0.59
C ASN A 322 -5.49 -15.64 -1.01
N HIS A 323 -4.96 -16.38 -0.03
CA HIS A 323 -4.61 -17.78 -0.19
C HIS A 323 -5.85 -18.71 -0.24
N SER A 324 -5.85 -19.68 -1.15
CA SER A 324 -6.66 -20.89 -1.00
C SER A 324 -6.10 -22.05 -1.83
N SER A 325 -5.61 -23.11 -1.18
CA SER A 325 -5.16 -24.33 -1.86
C SER A 325 -6.28 -25.16 -2.54
N LYS A 326 -7.55 -24.92 -2.17
CA LYS A 326 -8.70 -25.71 -2.67
C LYS A 326 -9.60 -24.94 -3.64
N ARG A 327 -9.67 -23.62 -3.49
CA ARG A 327 -10.56 -22.73 -4.25
C ARG A 327 -9.78 -21.70 -5.06
N SER A 328 -8.47 -21.89 -5.25
CA SER A 328 -7.70 -21.00 -6.11
C SER A 328 -8.25 -21.04 -7.53
N ASN A 329 -8.62 -19.88 -8.05
CA ASN A 329 -9.15 -19.69 -9.40
C ASN A 329 -8.17 -18.91 -10.30
N VAL A 330 -6.97 -18.62 -9.79
CA VAL A 330 -5.87 -18.00 -10.55
C VAL A 330 -4.53 -18.67 -10.26
N ARG A 331 -3.57 -18.51 -11.18
CA ARG A 331 -2.17 -18.87 -11.03
C ARG A 331 -1.25 -17.76 -11.52
N LEU A 332 0.00 -17.74 -11.06
CA LEU A 332 1.04 -16.86 -11.57
C LEU A 332 1.78 -17.50 -12.76
N GLN A 333 2.21 -16.66 -13.70
CA GLN A 333 3.19 -17.02 -14.73
C GLN A 333 4.07 -15.84 -15.10
N TRP A 334 5.27 -16.10 -15.60
CA TRP A 334 6.05 -15.05 -16.27
C TRP A 334 5.35 -14.61 -17.55
N SER A 335 5.29 -13.30 -17.78
CA SER A 335 4.81 -12.79 -19.06
C SER A 335 5.73 -13.27 -20.18
N SER A 336 5.20 -13.49 -21.39
CA SER A 336 6.02 -13.82 -22.56
C SER A 336 7.05 -12.73 -22.90
N LYS A 337 6.86 -11.52 -22.38
CA LYS A 337 7.78 -10.38 -22.50
C LYS A 337 8.86 -10.36 -21.39
N SER A 338 8.84 -11.30 -20.46
CA SER A 338 9.68 -11.32 -19.25
C SER A 338 10.40 -12.66 -19.11
N GLN A 339 11.74 -12.62 -19.15
CA GLN A 339 12.58 -13.77 -18.80
C GLN A 339 13.80 -13.31 -17.99
N PRO A 340 13.62 -12.98 -16.70
CA PRO A 340 14.73 -12.50 -15.88
C PRO A 340 15.78 -13.60 -15.66
N THR A 341 17.05 -13.23 -15.54
CA THR A 341 18.09 -14.11 -14.99
C THR A 341 18.27 -13.81 -13.50
N LEU A 342 18.82 -14.77 -12.74
CA LEU A 342 19.13 -14.54 -11.32
C LEU A 342 20.11 -13.38 -11.13
N GLU A 343 21.15 -13.35 -11.97
CA GLU A 343 22.15 -12.27 -11.97
C GLU A 343 21.49 -10.91 -12.16
N HIS A 344 20.53 -10.79 -13.10
CA HIS A 344 19.77 -9.57 -13.29
C HIS A 344 19.02 -9.20 -12.00
N LEU A 345 18.29 -10.13 -11.39
CA LEU A 345 17.53 -9.86 -10.17
C LEU A 345 18.42 -9.44 -8.99
N GLN A 346 19.60 -10.03 -8.85
CA GLN A 346 20.55 -9.73 -7.76
C GLN A 346 21.31 -8.41 -7.97
N ASP A 347 21.53 -8.00 -9.22
CA ASP A 347 22.32 -6.81 -9.55
C ASP A 347 21.49 -5.56 -9.80
N ILE A 348 20.17 -5.68 -10.01
CA ILE A 348 19.31 -4.54 -10.35
C ILE A 348 19.25 -3.46 -9.26
N ASN A 349 19.48 -3.82 -8.00
CA ASN A 349 19.62 -2.85 -6.90
C ASN A 349 21.01 -2.21 -6.83
N LYS A 350 22.03 -2.76 -7.51
CA LYS A 350 23.39 -2.22 -7.57
C LYS A 350 23.53 -1.11 -8.62
N LYS A 351 22.70 -1.12 -9.66
CA LYS A 351 22.73 -0.15 -10.77
C LYS A 351 21.44 0.68 -10.79
N PRO A 352 21.47 1.96 -10.35
CA PRO A 352 20.28 2.81 -10.31
C PRO A 352 19.56 2.94 -11.67
N THR A 353 20.29 2.85 -12.77
CA THR A 353 19.79 2.98 -14.15
C THR A 353 19.29 1.67 -14.75
N ALA A 354 19.42 0.53 -14.07
CA ALA A 354 18.93 -0.75 -14.59
C ALA A 354 17.39 -0.73 -14.74
N SER A 355 16.89 -1.06 -15.92
CA SER A 355 15.46 -1.10 -16.20
C SER A 355 14.79 -2.30 -15.53
N THR A 356 13.62 -2.08 -14.94
CA THR A 356 12.73 -3.10 -14.36
C THR A 356 11.66 -3.55 -15.35
N ASP A 357 11.64 -3.05 -16.58
CA ASP A 357 10.53 -3.19 -17.53
C ASP A 357 10.29 -4.65 -17.93
N GLY A 358 11.34 -5.46 -17.83
CA GLY A 358 11.32 -6.89 -18.07
C GLY A 358 10.92 -7.74 -16.86
N LEU A 359 10.50 -7.17 -15.73
CA LEU A 359 10.09 -7.91 -14.52
C LEU A 359 8.56 -7.93 -14.39
N LEU A 360 7.90 -8.77 -15.19
CA LEU A 360 6.45 -8.82 -15.28
C LEU A 360 5.93 -10.26 -15.15
N LEU A 361 5.20 -10.51 -14.07
CA LEU A 361 4.33 -11.67 -13.92
C LEU A 361 2.93 -11.35 -14.48
N GLU A 362 2.18 -12.37 -14.81
CA GLU A 362 0.76 -12.32 -15.17
C GLU A 362 -0.01 -13.21 -14.19
N LEU A 363 -1.11 -12.68 -13.67
CA LEU A 363 -2.09 -13.46 -12.92
C LEU A 363 -3.13 -13.98 -13.92
N VAL A 364 -3.23 -15.30 -14.06
CA VAL A 364 -4.04 -15.94 -15.12
C VAL A 364 -5.15 -16.78 -14.49
N ALA A 365 -6.36 -16.62 -15.01
CA ALA A 365 -7.53 -17.39 -14.58
C ALA A 365 -7.35 -18.88 -14.91
N THR A 366 -7.57 -19.76 -13.93
CA THR A 366 -7.51 -21.23 -14.13
C THR A 366 -8.88 -21.83 -14.46
N GLU A 367 -9.93 -21.05 -14.27
CA GLU A 367 -11.33 -21.32 -14.58
C GLU A 367 -12.06 -20.02 -14.93
N ASP A 368 -13.33 -20.11 -15.32
CA ASP A 368 -14.15 -18.91 -15.55
C ASP A 368 -14.51 -18.28 -14.20
N ILE A 369 -14.19 -17.01 -14.02
CA ILE A 369 -14.44 -16.24 -12.79
C ILE A 369 -15.61 -15.30 -13.03
N GLN A 370 -16.62 -15.33 -12.17
CA GLN A 370 -17.79 -14.46 -12.29
C GLN A 370 -17.51 -13.07 -11.71
N GLU A 371 -18.25 -12.05 -12.18
CA GLU A 371 -18.21 -10.73 -11.54
C GLU A 371 -18.59 -10.83 -10.05
N GLY A 372 -17.78 -10.20 -9.19
CA GLY A 372 -17.98 -10.21 -7.75
C GLY A 372 -17.49 -11.48 -7.06
N GLU A 373 -16.93 -12.45 -7.78
CA GLU A 373 -16.26 -13.61 -7.19
C GLU A 373 -14.91 -13.20 -6.60
N GLU A 374 -14.54 -13.80 -5.45
CA GLU A 374 -13.23 -13.56 -4.84
C GLU A 374 -12.13 -14.26 -5.66
N VAL A 375 -11.10 -13.51 -6.00
CA VAL A 375 -9.93 -14.02 -6.71
C VAL A 375 -8.95 -14.57 -5.68
N LEU A 376 -8.61 -15.86 -5.81
CA LEU A 376 -7.83 -16.61 -4.83
C LEU A 376 -6.65 -17.29 -5.50
N LEU A 377 -5.48 -17.15 -4.89
CA LEU A 377 -4.23 -17.74 -5.36
C LEU A 377 -3.78 -18.85 -4.42
N ASP A 378 -3.23 -19.93 -4.96
CA ASP A 378 -2.50 -20.90 -4.12
C ASP A 378 -1.11 -20.33 -3.78
N TYR A 379 -0.83 -20.17 -2.49
CA TYR A 379 0.43 -19.61 -1.97
C TYR A 379 1.48 -20.70 -1.75
N GLY A 380 1.16 -21.95 -2.08
CA GLY A 380 2.06 -23.08 -1.97
C GLY A 380 1.98 -23.79 -0.62
N PRO A 381 2.51 -25.03 -0.57
CA PRO A 381 2.40 -25.91 0.58
C PRO A 381 3.19 -25.40 1.80
N GLU A 382 4.31 -24.71 1.62
CA GLU A 382 5.12 -24.17 2.72
C GLU A 382 4.39 -23.06 3.46
N TRP A 383 3.66 -22.21 2.72
CA TRP A 383 2.82 -21.18 3.33
C TRP A 383 1.66 -21.80 4.11
N GLN A 384 0.96 -22.77 3.50
CA GLN A 384 -0.16 -23.48 4.12
C GLN A 384 0.28 -24.15 5.43
N ALA A 385 1.42 -24.86 5.42
CA ALA A 385 1.96 -25.51 6.62
C ALA A 385 2.35 -24.49 7.71
N ALA A 386 2.93 -23.35 7.33
CA ALA A 386 3.27 -22.28 8.27
C ALA A 386 2.01 -21.66 8.91
N TRP A 387 0.96 -21.42 8.11
CA TRP A 387 -0.31 -20.88 8.60
C TRP A 387 -1.02 -21.86 9.55
N GLU A 388 -1.09 -23.14 9.21
CA GLU A 388 -1.68 -24.16 10.08
C GLU A 388 -0.95 -24.29 11.41
N LYS A 389 0.40 -24.25 11.38
CA LYS A 389 1.23 -24.24 12.59
C LYS A 389 0.93 -22.99 13.43
N HIS A 390 0.88 -21.82 12.78
CA HIS A 390 0.57 -20.54 13.43
C HIS A 390 -0.79 -20.57 14.12
N VAL A 391 -1.86 -20.93 13.40
CA VAL A 391 -3.22 -21.01 13.96
C VAL A 391 -3.29 -21.95 15.16
N LYS A 392 -2.59 -23.10 15.10
CA LYS A 392 -2.54 -24.07 16.20
C LYS A 392 -1.81 -23.54 17.44
N GLN A 393 -0.82 -22.68 17.26
CA GLN A 393 0.03 -22.14 18.32
C GLN A 393 -0.40 -20.74 18.79
N TRP A 394 -1.32 -20.10 18.07
CA TRP A 394 -1.71 -18.74 18.34
C TRP A 394 -2.56 -18.64 19.60
N GLU A 395 -2.22 -17.67 20.44
CA GLU A 395 -2.96 -17.31 21.63
C GLU A 395 -3.37 -15.82 21.57
N PRO A 396 -4.59 -15.46 22.04
CA PRO A 396 -5.00 -14.08 22.14
C PRO A 396 -4.04 -13.25 22.99
N TYR A 397 -3.70 -12.05 22.52
CA TYR A 397 -2.81 -11.18 23.27
C TYR A 397 -3.51 -10.67 24.55
N PRO A 398 -2.93 -10.80 25.75
CA PRO A 398 -3.65 -10.61 27.01
C PRO A 398 -3.79 -9.15 27.45
N PHE A 399 -3.11 -8.23 26.77
CA PHE A 399 -3.07 -6.82 27.17
C PHE A 399 -4.26 -6.03 26.65
N GLU A 400 -4.70 -5.06 27.46
CA GLU A 400 -5.75 -4.11 27.07
C GLU A 400 -5.31 -3.31 25.84
N TYR A 401 -6.15 -3.34 24.81
CA TYR A 401 -5.95 -2.63 23.56
C TYR A 401 -7.27 -2.04 23.09
N ALA A 402 -7.23 -0.81 22.61
CA ALA A 402 -8.35 -0.22 21.90
C ALA A 402 -7.85 0.59 20.71
N PRO A 403 -8.37 0.37 19.49
CA PRO A 403 -7.93 1.12 18.32
C PRO A 403 -8.26 2.61 18.45
N GLY A 404 -7.37 3.49 18.00
CA GLY A 404 -7.58 4.94 18.09
C GLY A 404 -8.88 5.41 17.44
N TYR A 405 -9.19 4.88 16.25
CA TYR A 405 -10.39 5.27 15.48
C TYR A 405 -11.71 4.94 16.23
N VAL A 406 -11.74 3.85 17.00
CA VAL A 406 -12.91 3.50 17.83
C VAL A 406 -13.10 4.50 18.96
N LEU A 407 -12.00 4.98 19.56
CA LEU A 407 -12.05 5.94 20.66
C LEU A 407 -12.41 7.35 20.17
N ASP A 408 -12.05 7.69 18.93
CA ASP A 408 -12.48 8.95 18.31
C ASP A 408 -14.00 9.06 18.23
N GLU A 409 -14.70 7.97 17.94
CA GLU A 409 -16.16 7.89 17.94
C GLU A 409 -16.76 7.76 19.35
N ALA A 410 -16.17 6.91 20.18
CA ALA A 410 -16.72 6.57 21.50
C ALA A 410 -16.55 7.68 22.55
N VAL A 411 -15.58 8.59 22.38
CA VAL A 411 -15.23 9.63 23.36
C VAL A 411 -15.48 11.03 22.78
N PRO A 412 -16.71 11.57 22.90
CA PRO A 412 -17.04 12.90 22.37
C PRO A 412 -16.39 14.03 23.18
N VAL A 413 -16.18 13.80 24.49
CA VAL A 413 -15.59 14.78 25.42
C VAL A 413 -14.28 14.25 25.95
N LEU A 414 -13.19 14.93 25.63
CA LEU A 414 -11.85 14.47 25.99
C LEU A 414 -11.50 14.89 27.42
N GLY A 415 -10.94 13.95 28.18
CA GLY A 415 -10.41 14.18 29.52
C GLY A 415 -9.17 15.07 29.53
N THR A 416 -9.03 15.90 30.56
CA THR A 416 -7.79 16.65 30.82
C THR A 416 -6.70 15.73 31.34
N GLN A 417 -5.45 16.20 31.33
CA GLN A 417 -4.30 15.45 31.84
C GLN A 417 -4.52 14.98 33.27
N GLU A 418 -5.11 15.80 34.13
CA GLU A 418 -5.43 15.45 35.52
C GLU A 418 -6.48 14.33 35.60
N GLU A 419 -7.55 14.42 34.81
CA GLU A 419 -8.61 13.41 34.77
C GLU A 419 -8.06 12.05 34.29
N VAL A 420 -7.22 12.06 33.25
CA VAL A 420 -6.65 10.88 32.60
C VAL A 420 -5.57 10.22 33.47
N GLN A 421 -4.76 11.00 34.20
CA GLN A 421 -3.74 10.44 35.10
C GLN A 421 -4.33 9.91 36.41
N GLY A 422 -5.51 10.39 36.82
CA GLY A 422 -6.17 9.98 38.06
C GLY A 422 -7.24 8.92 37.85
N SER A 423 -8.44 9.36 37.47
CA SER A 423 -9.67 8.58 37.64
C SER A 423 -10.17 7.89 36.35
N LYS A 424 -9.72 8.35 35.17
CA LYS A 424 -10.20 7.87 33.87
C LYS A 424 -9.07 7.72 32.85
N PRO A 425 -8.10 6.80 33.07
CA PRO A 425 -7.03 6.57 32.12
C PRO A 425 -7.58 6.07 30.78
N TYR A 426 -6.99 6.57 29.69
CA TYR A 426 -7.18 5.98 28.38
C TYR A 426 -6.40 4.66 28.27
N PRO A 427 -6.78 3.77 27.33
CA PRO A 427 -6.03 2.57 27.03
C PRO A 427 -4.53 2.84 26.84
N PRO A 428 -3.65 1.96 27.35
CA PRO A 428 -2.22 2.22 27.42
C PRO A 428 -1.56 2.33 26.04
N ASN A 429 -2.17 1.77 24.99
CA ASN A 429 -1.70 1.92 23.60
C ASN A 429 -1.98 3.30 23.02
N LEU A 430 -2.85 4.13 23.62
CA LEU A 430 -3.28 5.38 22.99
C LEU A 430 -2.57 6.61 23.55
N LEU A 431 -2.47 7.62 22.69
CA LEU A 431 -2.20 9.01 23.04
C LEU A 431 -3.19 9.93 22.30
N THR A 432 -3.34 11.16 22.78
CA THR A 432 -4.06 12.20 22.06
C THR A 432 -3.10 12.91 21.09
N SER A 433 -3.56 13.13 19.86
CA SER A 433 -2.86 13.88 18.82
C SER A 433 -3.69 15.04 18.33
N CYS A 434 -3.05 16.15 17.96
CA CYS A 434 -3.70 17.36 17.51
C CYS A 434 -3.22 17.74 16.11
N PHE A 435 -4.14 18.16 15.24
CA PHE A 435 -3.84 18.77 13.96
C PHE A 435 -3.33 20.19 14.16
N TYR A 436 -2.01 20.36 14.07
CA TYR A 436 -1.35 21.64 14.29
C TYR A 436 0.01 21.75 13.56
N PRO A 437 0.11 22.58 12.50
CA PRO A 437 1.36 22.84 11.80
C PRO A 437 2.21 23.81 12.62
N TYR A 438 3.21 23.29 13.33
CA TYR A 438 4.16 24.13 14.05
C TYR A 438 5.36 24.41 13.16
N VAL A 439 5.72 25.69 13.06
CA VAL A 439 6.98 26.14 12.48
C VAL A 439 7.69 26.95 13.55
N HIS A 440 8.93 26.56 13.84
CA HIS A 440 9.78 27.30 14.75
C HIS A 440 9.97 28.71 14.16
N PRO A 441 9.63 29.79 14.88
CA PRO A 441 9.88 31.13 14.39
C PRO A 441 11.39 31.27 14.19
N GLU A 442 11.84 31.53 12.96
CA GLU A 442 13.25 31.79 12.69
C GLU A 442 13.72 32.87 13.66
N THR A 443 14.77 32.60 14.42
CA THR A 443 15.49 33.65 15.14
C THR A 443 16.04 34.58 14.08
N LYS A 444 15.30 35.65 13.73
CA LYS A 444 15.94 36.83 13.19
C LYS A 444 17.06 37.16 14.17
N PRO A 445 18.32 37.31 13.73
CA PRO A 445 19.36 37.79 14.61
C PRO A 445 18.89 39.16 15.11
N SER A 446 18.47 39.22 16.36
CA SER A 446 18.25 40.49 17.03
C SER A 446 19.63 41.09 17.21
N GLU A 447 20.01 42.01 16.32
CA GLU A 447 21.05 42.98 16.61
C GLU A 447 20.62 43.74 17.86
N GLY A 448 21.22 43.38 18.99
CA GLY A 448 20.80 43.83 20.32
C GLY A 448 21.02 42.74 21.35
N GLU A 449 22.25 42.24 21.46
CA GLU A 449 22.69 41.64 22.70
C GLU A 449 22.71 42.75 23.76
N ASP A 450 21.80 42.66 24.73
CA ASP A 450 22.10 43.05 26.09
C ASP A 450 21.31 42.15 27.04
N ASP A 451 22.05 41.65 28.03
CA ASP A 451 21.76 40.73 29.12
C ASP A 451 20.30 40.60 29.60
N GLU A 452 19.69 39.43 29.38
CA GLU A 452 18.63 38.92 30.27
C GLU A 452 18.58 37.38 30.24
N LYS A 453 19.56 36.77 30.92
CA LYS A 453 19.55 35.34 31.26
C LYS A 453 18.81 35.17 32.60
N ASN A 454 17.57 34.63 32.53
CA ASN A 454 16.79 33.96 33.59
C ASN A 454 15.31 34.39 33.68
N ASP A 455 14.62 34.57 32.56
CA ASP A 455 13.15 34.55 32.57
C ASP A 455 12.64 33.14 32.21
N PRO A 456 12.01 32.39 33.14
CA PRO A 456 11.43 31.08 32.86
C PRO A 456 10.27 31.12 31.83
N THR A 457 9.71 32.29 31.54
CA THR A 457 8.62 32.44 30.55
C THR A 457 9.11 32.43 29.10
N ARG A 458 10.41 32.66 28.82
CA ARG A 458 10.99 32.51 27.47
C ARG A 458 10.90 31.07 26.92
N ASN A 459 10.67 30.09 27.79
CA ASN A 459 10.53 28.68 27.42
C ASN A 459 9.09 28.28 27.07
N ILE A 460 8.10 29.16 27.24
CA ILE A 460 6.71 28.87 26.89
C ILE A 460 6.30 29.76 25.71
N THR A 461 5.91 29.13 24.62
CA THR A 461 5.29 29.79 23.47
C THR A 461 3.81 29.45 23.45
N SER A 462 2.97 30.42 23.07
CA SER A 462 1.52 30.22 23.00
C SER A 462 0.95 30.68 21.66
N ALA A 463 -0.04 29.95 21.15
CA ALA A 463 -0.80 30.31 19.97
C ALA A 463 -2.28 29.98 20.14
N GLU A 464 -3.13 30.59 19.32
CA GLU A 464 -4.54 30.21 19.19
C GLU A 464 -4.71 29.34 17.95
N TRP A 465 -5.44 28.23 18.07
CA TRP A 465 -5.75 27.39 16.92
C TRP A 465 -6.63 28.14 15.93
N ARG A 466 -6.30 28.07 14.64
CA ARG A 466 -7.04 28.73 13.57
C ARG A 466 -7.26 27.76 12.43
N HIS A 467 -8.48 27.75 11.90
CA HIS A 467 -8.78 26.99 10.70
C HIS A 467 -8.01 27.57 9.51
N MET A 468 -7.24 26.74 8.82
CA MET A 468 -6.45 27.11 7.65
C MET A 468 -6.48 25.97 6.63
N PRO A 469 -6.36 26.25 5.32
CA PRO A 469 -6.27 25.21 4.30
C PRO A 469 -5.17 24.19 4.65
N GLY A 470 -5.48 22.90 4.52
CA GLY A 470 -4.54 21.82 4.81
C GLY A 470 -4.30 21.52 6.30
N ILE A 471 -4.95 22.21 7.25
CA ILE A 471 -4.69 21.97 8.68
C ILE A 471 -4.94 20.51 9.12
N PHE A 472 -5.94 19.85 8.51
CA PHE A 472 -6.31 18.47 8.78
C PHE A 472 -5.51 17.42 7.99
N GLU A 473 -4.46 17.83 7.27
CA GLU A 473 -3.54 16.88 6.65
C GLU A 473 -2.81 16.04 7.71
N LEU A 474 -2.65 14.74 7.47
CA LEU A 474 -2.08 13.78 8.42
C LEU A 474 -0.66 14.16 8.88
N ARG A 475 0.11 14.87 8.05
CA ARG A 475 1.43 15.39 8.43
C ARG A 475 1.42 16.35 9.61
N ASN A 476 0.31 17.08 9.78
CA ASN A 476 0.09 18.04 10.86
C ASN A 476 -0.39 17.37 12.15
N LEU A 477 -0.66 16.07 12.14
CA LEU A 477 -1.10 15.32 13.32
C LEU A 477 0.10 15.05 14.25
N ARG A 478 0.11 15.71 15.42
CA ARG A 478 1.21 15.66 16.40
C ARG A 478 0.71 15.23 17.78
N PRO A 479 1.49 14.52 18.60
CA PRO A 479 1.06 14.19 19.94
C PRO A 479 0.80 15.47 20.73
N CYS A 480 -0.25 15.50 21.52
CA CYS A 480 -0.60 16.64 22.35
C CYS A 480 -1.14 16.19 23.70
N THR A 481 -1.05 17.07 24.70
CA THR A 481 -1.57 16.84 26.05
C THR A 481 -2.67 17.85 26.33
N ILE A 482 -3.85 17.38 26.70
CA ILE A 482 -5.00 18.25 26.99
C ILE A 482 -4.86 18.82 28.39
N MET A 483 -4.67 20.13 28.50
CA MET A 483 -4.46 20.80 29.78
C MET A 483 -5.78 21.28 30.37
N GLN A 484 -6.60 21.93 29.56
CA GLN A 484 -7.87 22.53 29.99
C GLN A 484 -8.94 22.30 28.92
N ARG A 485 -10.19 22.19 29.38
CA ARG A 485 -11.40 22.05 28.56
C ARG A 485 -12.36 23.16 28.98
N TYR A 486 -12.95 23.86 28.02
CA TYR A 486 -13.93 24.92 28.27
C TYR A 486 -15.15 24.70 27.39
N GLU A 487 -16.32 24.86 27.99
CA GLU A 487 -17.59 24.83 27.28
C GLU A 487 -17.91 26.23 26.75
N VAL A 488 -18.35 26.31 25.49
CA VAL A 488 -18.82 27.56 24.90
C VAL A 488 -20.34 27.51 24.82
N GLU A 489 -21.00 28.49 25.44
CA GLU A 489 -22.44 28.66 25.32
C GLU A 489 -22.77 28.92 23.85
N LYS A 490 -23.63 28.08 23.25
CA LYS A 490 -24.17 28.35 21.92
C LYS A 490 -25.05 29.59 22.01
N ASP A 491 -24.71 30.64 21.26
CA ASP A 491 -25.58 31.80 21.10
C ASP A 491 -26.92 31.32 20.54
N LYS A 492 -28.00 31.51 21.31
CA LYS A 492 -29.36 31.09 20.93
C LYS A 492 -29.88 31.83 19.68
N ASP A 493 -29.21 32.92 19.28
CA ASP A 493 -29.60 33.79 18.16
C ASP A 493 -28.78 33.56 16.88
N SER A 494 -27.76 32.69 16.88
CA SER A 494 -27.06 32.34 15.63
C SER A 494 -27.84 31.26 14.88
N SER A 495 -28.85 31.68 14.12
CA SER A 495 -29.56 30.85 13.14
C SER A 495 -28.72 30.50 11.90
N SER A 496 -27.39 30.66 11.95
CA SER A 496 -26.46 30.13 10.96
C SER A 496 -26.13 28.69 11.32
N GLY A 497 -26.75 27.74 10.62
CA GLY A 497 -26.56 26.30 10.77
C GLY A 497 -25.17 25.76 10.39
N ASP A 498 -24.11 26.56 10.56
CA ASP A 498 -22.74 26.29 10.10
C ASP A 498 -21.74 26.05 11.24
N SER A 499 -22.20 25.75 12.48
CA SER A 499 -21.26 25.25 13.49
C SER A 499 -20.88 23.80 13.16
N GLU A 500 -19.89 23.63 12.28
CA GLU A 500 -19.33 22.35 11.83
C GLU A 500 -18.74 21.47 12.97
N ASP A 501 -18.66 21.96 14.21
CA ASP A 501 -18.23 21.17 15.37
C ASP A 501 -19.46 20.73 16.20
N PRO A 502 -19.77 19.41 16.25
CA PRO A 502 -20.88 18.91 17.06
C PRO A 502 -20.63 19.05 18.57
N SER A 503 -19.39 19.30 18.99
CA SER A 503 -19.04 19.49 20.40
C SER A 503 -19.11 20.97 20.83
N ASN A 504 -19.62 21.23 22.04
CA ASN A 504 -19.59 22.57 22.65
C ASN A 504 -18.25 22.87 23.33
N PHE A 505 -17.19 22.10 23.08
CA PHE A 505 -15.96 22.16 23.85
C PHE A 505 -14.76 22.60 23.02
N TYR A 506 -14.00 23.53 23.60
CA TYR A 506 -12.66 23.88 23.15
C TYR A 506 -11.62 23.44 24.17
N TYR A 507 -10.41 23.20 23.68
CA TYR A 507 -9.31 22.68 24.48
C TYR A 507 -8.10 23.61 24.43
N THR A 508 -7.39 23.68 25.55
CA THR A 508 -6.01 24.16 25.60
C THR A 508 -5.10 22.95 25.69
N VAL A 509 -4.16 22.83 24.75
CA VAL A 509 -3.29 21.67 24.62
C VAL A 509 -1.82 22.07 24.63
N VAL A 510 -0.95 21.17 25.09
CA VAL A 510 0.50 21.28 24.88
C VAL A 510 0.88 20.38 23.72
N ILE A 511 1.43 20.97 22.65
CA ILE A 511 1.90 20.22 21.48
C ILE A 511 3.27 19.59 21.78
N ARG A 512 3.48 18.37 21.30
CA ARG A 512 4.73 17.62 21.48
C ARG A 512 5.34 17.26 20.12
N ASN A 513 6.65 17.01 20.13
CA ASN A 513 7.35 16.48 18.96
C ASN A 513 6.98 15.02 18.73
N ARG A 514 6.97 14.61 17.45
CA ARG A 514 6.98 13.22 17.00
C ARG A 514 8.29 12.92 16.27
N TYR A 515 8.55 11.64 16.02
CA TYR A 515 9.64 11.22 15.15
C TYR A 515 9.41 11.69 13.71
N GLY A 516 10.51 11.87 12.96
CA GLY A 516 10.49 12.26 11.55
C GLY A 516 10.27 13.76 11.25
N LEU A 517 10.04 14.62 12.25
CA LEU A 517 9.89 16.07 12.01
C LEU A 517 11.19 16.71 11.50
N ALA A 518 11.09 17.64 10.56
CA ALA A 518 12.21 18.46 10.12
C ALA A 518 12.67 19.42 11.25
N PRO A 519 13.94 19.88 11.27
CA PRO A 519 14.45 20.73 12.34
C PRO A 519 13.59 21.96 12.65
N GLN A 520 13.08 22.63 11.61
CA GLN A 520 12.21 23.80 11.71
C GLN A 520 10.81 23.48 12.23
N GLU A 521 10.38 22.23 12.26
CA GLU A 521 9.07 21.80 12.78
C GLU A 521 9.16 21.30 14.22
N ARG A 522 10.38 21.27 14.80
CA ARG A 522 10.62 20.77 16.15
C ARG A 522 10.49 21.89 17.16
N ILE A 523 9.74 21.62 18.22
CA ILE A 523 9.78 22.39 19.45
C ILE A 523 11.12 22.09 20.12
N LEU A 524 11.91 23.11 20.47
CA LEU A 524 13.26 22.89 20.99
C LEU A 524 13.23 22.21 22.37
N PRO A 525 14.27 21.43 22.72
CA PRO A 525 14.40 20.86 24.06
C PRO A 525 14.29 21.95 25.15
N GLY A 526 13.48 21.70 26.18
CA GLY A 526 13.23 22.65 27.26
C GLY A 526 12.13 23.68 26.97
N GLN A 527 11.65 23.79 25.73
CA GLN A 527 10.51 24.64 25.38
C GLN A 527 9.17 23.89 25.48
N MET A 528 8.11 24.65 25.76
CA MET A 528 6.72 24.21 25.77
C MET A 528 5.92 25.07 24.78
N HIS A 529 5.13 24.43 23.93
CA HIS A 529 4.22 25.12 23.02
C HIS A 529 2.78 24.83 23.39
N VAL A 530 2.05 25.88 23.79
CA VAL A 530 0.65 25.82 24.24
C VAL A 530 -0.25 26.34 23.14
N VAL A 531 -1.27 25.59 22.77
CA VAL A 531 -2.26 26.01 21.77
C VAL A 531 -3.63 26.06 22.43
N THR A 532 -4.28 27.22 22.38
CA THR A 532 -5.62 27.45 22.94
C THR A 532 -6.69 27.36 21.87
N ARG A 533 -7.95 27.18 22.27
CA ARG A 533 -9.12 27.12 21.37
C ARG A 533 -9.01 26.05 20.29
N VAL A 534 -8.39 24.91 20.62
CA VAL A 534 -8.39 23.73 19.76
C VAL A 534 -9.79 23.11 19.77
N PRO A 535 -10.47 22.96 18.62
CA PRO A 535 -11.78 22.32 18.55
C PRO A 535 -11.66 20.79 18.70
N ARG A 536 -12.73 20.09 19.10
CA ARG A 536 -12.70 18.62 19.29
C ARG A 536 -12.31 17.90 18.01
N ARG A 537 -12.77 18.36 16.85
CA ARG A 537 -12.44 17.78 15.54
C ARG A 537 -10.96 17.87 15.18
N ALA A 538 -10.19 18.75 15.83
CA ALA A 538 -8.75 18.89 15.62
C ALA A 538 -7.93 17.98 16.54
N ILE A 539 -8.57 17.17 17.39
CA ILE A 539 -7.91 16.22 18.29
C ILE A 539 -8.38 14.81 17.94
N ARG A 540 -7.44 13.87 17.81
CA ARG A 540 -7.69 12.45 17.55
C ARG A 540 -6.99 11.57 18.57
N PHE A 541 -7.48 10.35 18.75
CA PHE A 541 -6.71 9.28 19.36
C PHE A 541 -5.76 8.68 18.33
N THR A 542 -4.56 8.35 18.76
CA THR A 542 -3.56 7.71 17.92
C THR A 542 -2.89 6.60 18.70
N ASP A 543 -2.72 5.45 18.07
CA ASP A 543 -1.90 4.37 18.59
C ASP A 543 -0.45 4.85 18.77
N LYS A 544 0.12 4.52 19.93
CA LYS A 544 1.54 4.74 20.21
C LYS A 544 2.37 3.86 19.28
N VAL A 545 3.59 4.31 19.02
CA VAL A 545 4.58 3.55 18.25
C VAL A 545 4.66 2.10 18.75
N TYR A 546 4.60 1.18 17.80
CA TYR A 546 4.69 -0.27 18.04
C TYR A 546 3.52 -0.92 18.78
N THR A 547 2.36 -0.27 18.87
CA THR A 547 1.23 -0.81 19.65
C THR A 547 0.07 -1.36 18.83
N THR A 548 0.02 -1.11 17.52
CA THR A 548 -0.98 -1.67 16.59
C THR A 548 -0.82 -3.20 16.41
N ASP A 549 -1.83 -3.88 15.86
CA ASP A 549 -1.77 -5.34 15.68
C ASP A 549 -0.62 -5.74 14.74
N GLN A 550 -0.23 -4.85 13.82
CA GLN A 550 0.89 -5.04 12.88
C GLN A 550 2.25 -5.25 13.58
N HIS A 551 2.35 -4.96 14.88
CA HIS A 551 3.55 -5.14 15.70
C HIS A 551 3.44 -6.25 16.75
N LEU A 552 2.39 -7.07 16.72
CA LEU A 552 2.30 -8.22 17.61
C LEU A 552 3.45 -9.18 17.35
N GLN A 553 4.09 -9.65 18.43
CA GLN A 553 5.22 -10.59 18.34
C GLN A 553 4.81 -11.93 17.72
N ASN A 554 3.55 -12.33 17.94
CA ASN A 554 2.95 -13.52 17.38
C ASN A 554 2.08 -13.20 16.16
N ALA A 555 2.31 -12.09 15.43
CA ALA A 555 1.66 -11.88 14.14
C ALA A 555 2.26 -12.81 13.08
N PHE A 556 1.42 -13.33 12.19
CA PHE A 556 1.88 -14.23 11.13
C PHE A 556 2.76 -13.49 10.12
N ARG A 557 3.95 -14.03 9.83
CA ARG A 557 4.91 -13.47 8.85
C ARG A 557 5.41 -14.58 7.93
N LYS A 558 4.97 -14.60 6.67
CA LYS A 558 5.37 -15.60 5.67
C LYS A 558 5.19 -15.06 4.26
N GLU A 559 6.23 -15.20 3.45
CA GLU A 559 6.20 -14.90 2.03
C GLU A 559 5.31 -15.87 1.26
N ILE A 560 4.70 -15.40 0.18
CA ILE A 560 3.87 -16.18 -0.73
C ILE A 560 4.79 -17.10 -1.54
N GLY A 561 4.57 -18.41 -1.47
CA GLY A 561 5.40 -19.39 -2.15
C GLY A 561 5.16 -19.38 -3.66
N LEU A 562 6.23 -19.20 -4.43
CA LEU A 562 6.23 -19.43 -5.88
C LEU A 562 6.57 -20.88 -6.18
N SER A 563 5.89 -21.48 -7.15
CA SER A 563 6.17 -22.84 -7.59
C SER A 563 7.55 -22.97 -8.23
N ASP A 564 8.17 -24.15 -8.13
CA ASP A 564 9.42 -24.50 -8.81
C ASP A 564 9.41 -24.17 -10.31
N GLU A 565 8.25 -24.28 -10.97
CA GLU A 565 8.10 -23.99 -12.40
C GLU A 565 8.44 -22.54 -12.76
N LEU A 566 8.21 -21.59 -11.84
CA LEU A 566 8.54 -20.17 -12.01
C LEU A 566 10.00 -19.85 -11.66
N PHE A 567 10.69 -20.75 -10.96
CA PHE A 567 11.95 -20.47 -10.26
C PHE A 567 13.19 -21.21 -10.80
N ARG A 568 13.06 -22.06 -11.83
CA ARG A 568 14.10 -23.04 -12.23
C ARG A 568 15.52 -22.48 -12.45
N ASN A 569 15.68 -21.18 -12.70
CA ASN A 569 16.98 -20.56 -12.97
C ASN A 569 17.53 -19.69 -11.82
N TRP A 570 16.82 -19.55 -10.69
CA TRP A 570 17.13 -18.56 -9.64
C TRP A 570 17.22 -19.13 -8.22
N MET A 571 17.34 -20.45 -8.10
CA MET A 571 17.60 -21.12 -6.83
C MET A 571 19.09 -21.02 -6.51
N ASP A 572 19.47 -20.11 -5.61
CA ASP A 572 20.86 -19.83 -5.23
C ASP A 572 21.22 -20.32 -3.81
N LEU A 573 20.24 -20.89 -3.11
CA LEU A 573 20.42 -21.46 -1.78
C LEU A 573 20.49 -23.00 -1.79
N ASP A 574 20.45 -23.63 -2.96
CA ASP A 574 20.63 -25.09 -3.09
C ASP A 574 22.00 -25.50 -2.51
N GLY A 575 21.98 -26.33 -1.46
CA GLY A 575 23.18 -26.80 -0.74
C GLY A 575 23.45 -26.14 0.62
N LYS A 576 22.61 -25.21 1.09
CA LYS A 576 22.72 -24.59 2.43
C LYS A 576 21.67 -25.05 3.45
N SER A 577 20.71 -25.91 3.09
CA SER A 577 19.65 -26.33 4.00
C SER A 577 20.00 -27.63 4.74
N ASP A 578 20.27 -27.52 6.04
CA ASP A 578 19.72 -28.38 7.12
C ASP A 578 20.44 -28.20 8.48
N SER A 579 21.54 -27.44 8.56
CA SER A 579 22.31 -27.31 9.81
C SER A 579 22.00 -26.09 10.68
N GLU A 580 21.28 -25.08 10.19
CA GLU A 580 21.08 -23.82 10.94
C GLU A 580 19.63 -23.54 11.37
N GLU A 581 18.64 -24.32 10.90
CA GLU A 581 17.22 -24.09 11.26
C GLU A 581 16.76 -24.88 12.51
N LYS A 582 17.71 -25.43 13.30
CA LYS A 582 17.40 -26.16 14.54
C LYS A 582 17.45 -25.34 15.82
N ASP A 583 17.90 -24.08 15.77
CA ASP A 583 17.97 -23.20 16.93
C ASP A 583 17.23 -21.87 16.68
N LEU A 584 15.90 -21.92 16.58
CA LEU A 584 15.00 -20.78 16.79
C LEU A 584 13.72 -21.21 17.51
#